data_AF-A0AA46UQC4-F1
#
_entry.id   AF-A0AA46UQC4-F1
#
_cell.length_a   1.000
_cell.length_b   1.000
_cell.length_c   1.000
_cell.angle_alpha   90.00
_cell.angle_beta   90.00
_cell.angle_gamma   90.00
#
_symmetry.space_group_name_H-M   'P 1'
#
loop_
_entity.id
_entity.type
_entity.pdbx_description
1 polymer ?
#
loop_
_entity_poly.entity_id
_entity_poly.type
_entity_poly.pdbx_seq_one_letter_code
_entity_poly.pdbx_strand_id
1 'polypeptide(L)'
;MHFETTDSKDILPVTVLFKEDGEFILRCPHCGVNRTVQSESGSLSDIKGEIYEDNLCTGSFEISYDAKLVNDISIVEAQPFDLDPYKDEEEE
;
A
#
# COMPACT_ATOMS: atom_id res chain seq x y z
N MET A 1 12.99 -25.71 17.79
CA MET A 1 12.81 -24.25 17.65
C MET A 1 12.26 -24.04 16.25
N HIS A 2 10.94 -23.99 16.10
CA HIS A 2 10.32 -23.60 14.84
C HIS A 2 10.47 -22.08 14.76
N PHE A 3 11.23 -21.59 13.79
CA PHE A 3 11.16 -20.20 13.41
C PHE A 3 9.97 -20.12 12.46
N GLU A 4 8.83 -19.71 13.00
CA GLU A 4 7.69 -19.29 12.19
C GLU A 4 8.10 -17.96 11.57
N THR A 5 8.60 -18.02 10.33
CA THR A 5 8.66 -16.84 9.48
C THR A 5 7.22 -16.36 9.37
N THR A 6 6.89 -15.24 10.04
CA THR A 6 5.60 -14.58 9.90
C THR A 6 5.53 -14.07 8.47
N ASP A 7 5.11 -14.98 7.60
CA ASP A 7 4.83 -14.80 6.20
C ASP A 7 3.50 -14.07 6.14
N SER A 8 3.49 -12.79 6.49
CA SER A 8 2.37 -11.93 6.11
C SER A 8 2.48 -11.69 4.60
N LYS A 9 2.16 -12.74 3.84
CA LYS A 9 1.91 -12.80 2.40
C LYS A 9 0.57 -12.14 2.03
N ASP A 10 -0.07 -11.44 2.96
CA ASP A 10 -1.35 -10.81 2.71
C ASP A 10 -1.16 -9.63 1.75
N ILE A 11 -1.84 -9.73 0.61
CA ILE A 11 -1.89 -8.64 -0.36
C ILE A 11 -2.84 -7.59 0.21
N LEU A 12 -2.28 -6.51 0.76
CA LEU A 12 -3.06 -5.44 1.36
C LEU A 12 -3.56 -4.45 0.29
N PRO A 13 -4.83 -4.03 0.33
CA PRO A 13 -5.38 -3.14 -0.69
C PRO A 13 -5.00 -1.67 -0.44
N VAL A 14 -4.59 -0.99 -1.50
CA VAL A 14 -4.41 0.47 -1.57
C VAL A 14 -5.64 1.09 -2.19
N THR A 15 -6.32 1.96 -1.43
CA THR A 15 -7.56 2.62 -1.87
C THR A 15 -7.39 4.10 -2.16
N VAL A 16 -6.26 4.70 -1.78
CA VAL A 16 -6.00 6.13 -1.91
C VAL A 16 -4.64 6.34 -2.55
N LEU A 17 -4.62 7.13 -3.62
CA LEU A 17 -3.41 7.52 -4.33
C LEU A 17 -3.42 9.02 -4.61
N PHE A 18 -2.26 9.63 -4.64
CA PHE A 18 -2.03 10.99 -5.10
C PHE A 18 -1.34 10.93 -6.46
N LYS A 19 -1.62 11.88 -7.36
CA LYS A 19 -0.95 11.93 -8.67
C LYS A 19 -0.07 13.18 -8.74
N GLU A 20 1.22 12.98 -9.00
CA GLU A 20 2.22 14.04 -9.15
C GLU A 20 3.07 13.76 -10.38
N ASP A 21 3.24 14.75 -11.26
CA ASP A 21 4.09 14.65 -12.47
C ASP A 21 3.88 13.41 -13.37
N GLY A 22 2.67 12.81 -13.34
CA GLY A 22 2.33 11.62 -14.12
C GLY A 22 2.55 10.30 -13.39
N GLU A 23 3.11 10.34 -12.18
CA GLU A 23 3.32 9.20 -11.30
C GLU A 23 2.23 9.14 -10.23
N PHE A 24 1.90 7.93 -9.77
CA PHE A 24 0.95 7.73 -8.68
C PHE A 24 1.70 7.44 -7.39
N ILE A 25 1.54 8.32 -6.41
CA ILE A 25 2.10 8.21 -5.08
C ILE A 25 1.07 7.54 -4.18
N LEU A 26 1.46 6.48 -3.49
CA LEU A 26 0.66 5.77 -2.50
C LEU A 26 1.46 5.57 -1.22
N ARG A 27 0.77 5.31 -0.11
CA ARG A 27 1.42 4.89 1.14
C ARG A 27 1.37 3.37 1.20
N CYS A 28 2.53 2.73 1.35
CA CYS A 28 2.60 1.29 1.48
C CYS A 28 1.80 0.86 2.73
N PRO A 29 0.79 -0.01 2.60
CA PRO A 29 -0.06 -0.41 3.72
C PRO A 29 0.68 -1.24 4.77
N HIS A 30 1.86 -1.78 4.43
CA HIS A 30 2.70 -2.61 5.31
C HIS A 30 3.70 -1.81 6.13
N CYS A 31 4.37 -0.82 5.52
CA CYS A 31 5.45 -0.09 6.20
C CYS A 31 5.20 1.40 6.36
N GLY A 32 4.10 1.92 5.80
CA GLY A 32 3.77 3.34 5.85
C GLY A 32 4.68 4.24 5.02
N VAL A 33 5.61 3.67 4.26
CA VAL A 33 6.51 4.43 3.38
C VAL A 33 5.82 4.75 2.07
N ASN A 34 5.99 5.97 1.58
CA ASN A 34 5.44 6.37 0.30
C ASN A 34 6.14 5.64 -0.86
N ARG A 35 5.36 5.18 -1.84
CA ARG A 35 5.80 4.50 -3.06
C ARG A 35 5.21 5.17 -4.27
N THR A 36 5.94 5.08 -5.37
CA THR A 36 5.49 5.52 -6.68
C THR A 36 5.21 4.32 -7.56
N VAL A 37 4.10 4.38 -8.29
CA VAL A 37 3.79 3.44 -9.37
C VAL A 37 3.52 4.23 -10.65
N GLN A 38 3.95 3.67 -11.77
CA GLN A 38 3.79 4.28 -13.09
C GLN A 38 2.69 3.55 -13.84
N SER A 39 1.86 4.32 -14.54
CA SER A 39 0.89 3.80 -15.50
C SER A 39 1.42 4.05 -16.91
N GLU A 40 1.32 3.06 -17.79
CA GLU A 40 1.71 3.20 -19.21
C GLU A 40 0.96 4.34 -19.91
N SER A 41 -0.33 4.52 -19.59
CA SER A 41 -1.17 5.59 -20.17
C SER A 41 -1.27 6.83 -19.27
N GLY A 42 -0.68 6.80 -18.07
CA GLY A 42 -0.86 7.81 -17.04
C GLY A 42 -2.27 7.85 -16.43
N SER A 43 -3.10 6.81 -16.65
CA SER A 43 -4.45 6.71 -16.08
C SER A 43 -4.48 5.75 -14.89
N LEU A 44 -5.30 6.09 -13.88
CA LEU A 44 -5.50 5.23 -12.71
C LEU A 44 -6.11 3.89 -13.13
N SER A 45 -6.93 3.87 -14.18
CA SER A 45 -7.59 2.66 -14.65
C SER A 45 -6.63 1.58 -15.13
N ASP A 46 -5.42 1.94 -15.58
CA ASP A 46 -4.43 0.96 -16.03
C ASP A 46 -3.84 0.17 -14.86
N ILE A 47 -3.73 0.81 -13.69
CA ILE A 47 -3.09 0.22 -12.51
C ILE A 47 -4.09 -0.39 -11.52
N LYS A 48 -5.40 -0.20 -11.73
CA LYS A 48 -6.44 -0.79 -10.87
C LYS A 48 -6.49 -2.31 -11.01
N GLY A 49 -6.48 -3.01 -9.88
CA GLY A 49 -6.41 -4.46 -9.79
C GLY A 49 -5.00 -5.02 -9.99
N GLU A 50 -3.98 -4.16 -10.18
CA GLU A 50 -2.60 -4.62 -10.26
C GLU A 50 -2.00 -4.84 -8.87
N ILE A 51 -1.16 -5.87 -8.78
CA ILE A 51 -0.44 -6.26 -7.57
C ILE A 51 1.02 -5.89 -7.73
N TYR A 52 1.55 -5.21 -6.71
CA TYR A 52 2.92 -4.75 -6.64
C TYR A 52 3.61 -5.37 -5.42
N GLU A 53 4.88 -5.71 -5.56
CA GLU A 53 5.72 -6.21 -4.46
C GLU A 53 6.68 -5.11 -3.99
N ASP A 54 6.64 -4.79 -2.70
CA ASP A 54 7.55 -3.83 -2.09
C ASP A 54 8.89 -4.49 -1.77
N ASN A 55 9.92 -4.15 -2.55
CA ASN A 55 11.26 -4.72 -2.35
C ASN A 55 11.92 -4.34 -1.01
N LEU A 56 11.41 -3.35 -0.26
CA LEU A 56 12.00 -2.93 1.02
C LEU A 56 11.35 -3.62 2.22
N CYS A 57 10.02 -3.78 2.21
CA CYS A 57 9.31 -4.44 3.31
C CYS A 57 8.84 -5.86 2.99
N THR A 58 9.12 -6.37 1.78
CA THR A 58 8.70 -7.69 1.27
C THR A 58 7.18 -7.92 1.26
N GLY A 59 6.40 -6.86 1.47
CA GLY A 59 4.95 -6.88 1.48
C GLY A 59 4.39 -6.65 0.08
N SER A 60 3.35 -7.40 -0.27
CA SER A 60 2.63 -7.21 -1.53
C SER A 60 1.40 -6.34 -1.32
N PHE A 61 1.09 -5.44 -2.24
CA PHE A 61 -0.10 -4.61 -2.18
C PHE A 61 -0.81 -4.56 -3.53
N GLU A 62 -2.14 -4.46 -3.50
CA GLU A 62 -2.98 -4.35 -4.70
C GLU A 62 -3.57 -2.94 -4.78
N ILE A 63 -3.59 -2.32 -5.95
CA ILE A 63 -4.37 -1.10 -6.16
C ILE A 63 -5.84 -1.49 -6.32
N SER A 64 -6.67 -1.18 -5.33
CA SER A 64 -8.08 -1.60 -5.33
C SER A 64 -8.84 -1.06 -6.55
N TYR A 65 -9.81 -1.83 -7.07
CA TYR A 65 -10.75 -1.33 -8.08
C TYR A 65 -11.53 -0.09 -7.63
N ASP A 66 -11.74 0.07 -6.32
CA ASP A 66 -12.37 1.24 -5.69
C ASP A 66 -11.37 2.37 -5.39
N ALA A 67 -10.10 2.23 -5.80
CA ALA A 67 -9.10 3.24 -5.57
C ALA A 67 -9.49 4.59 -6.15
N LYS A 68 -9.17 5.66 -5.41
CA LYS A 68 -9.48 7.05 -5.76
C LYS A 68 -8.22 7.91 -5.74
N LEU A 69 -8.22 8.91 -6.61
CA LEU A 69 -7.22 9.96 -6.58
C LEU A 69 -7.63 11.05 -5.60
N VAL A 70 -6.67 11.46 -4.78
CA VAL A 70 -6.77 12.63 -3.91
C VAL A 70 -5.92 13.76 -4.49
N ASN A 71 -6.27 14.99 -4.13
CA ASN A 71 -5.58 16.19 -4.59
C ASN A 71 -4.49 16.68 -3.60
N ASP A 72 -4.31 15.98 -2.48
CA ASP A 72 -3.41 16.39 -1.41
C ASP A 72 -2.67 15.17 -0.85
N ILE A 73 -1.34 15.23 -0.84
CA ILE A 73 -0.48 14.13 -0.41
C ILE A 73 -0.67 13.80 1.08
N SER A 74 -1.04 14.76 1.91
CA SER A 74 -1.26 14.51 3.34
C SER A 74 -2.43 13.55 3.59
N ILE A 75 -3.36 13.39 2.63
CA ILE A 75 -4.44 12.40 2.72
C ILE A 75 -3.90 10.97 2.53
N VAL A 76 -2.91 10.80 1.65
CA VAL A 76 -2.18 9.53 1.48
C VAL A 76 -1.35 9.25 2.73
N GLU A 77 -0.68 10.26 3.27
CA GLU A 77 0.16 10.12 4.47
C GLU A 77 -0.63 9.88 5.75
N ALA A 78 -1.91 10.27 5.79
CA ALA A 78 -2.80 9.99 6.91
C ALA A 78 -3.35 8.56 6.90
N GLN A 79 -3.11 7.76 5.84
CA GLN A 79 -3.63 6.40 5.79
C GLN A 79 -2.98 5.54 6.90
N PRO A 80 -3.79 4.74 7.62
CA PRO A 80 -3.25 3.76 8.55
C PRO A 80 -2.43 2.73 7.78
N PHE A 81 -1.45 2.18 8.46
CA PHE A 81 -0.57 1.14 7.93
C PHE A 81 -0.29 0.17 9.07
N ASP A 82 -0.20 -1.10 8.72
CA ASP A 82 -0.11 -2.19 9.66
C ASP A 82 1.36 -2.52 9.88
N LEU A 83 1.94 -2.00 10.96
CA LEU A 83 3.33 -2.34 11.33
C LEU A 83 3.43 -3.63 12.15
N ASP A 84 2.32 -4.21 12.58
CA ASP A 84 2.36 -5.19 13.67
C ASP A 84 1.14 -6.14 13.64
N PRO A 85 1.25 -7.33 13.02
CA PRO A 85 0.17 -8.33 13.03
C PRO A 85 -0.12 -8.91 14.43
N TYR A 86 0.58 -8.47 15.48
CA TYR A 86 0.42 -8.94 16.87
C TYR A 86 -0.02 -7.84 17.84
N LYS A 87 -0.43 -6.66 17.37
CA LYS A 87 -0.90 -5.57 18.23
C LYS A 87 -2.37 -5.70 18.66
N ASP A 88 -2.77 -6.91 19.03
CA ASP A 88 -4.08 -7.24 19.60
C ASP A 88 -3.95 -8.30 20.72
N GLU A 89 -2.94 -8.22 21.59
CA GLU A 89 -2.96 -8.99 22.86
C GLU A 89 -2.29 -8.22 24.02
N GLU A 90 -2.79 -7.02 24.38
CA GLU A 90 -2.59 -6.48 25.74
C GLU A 90 -3.58 -5.33 26.04
N GLU A 91 -4.82 -5.71 26.41
CA GLU A 91 -5.82 -4.97 27.21
C GLU A 91 -7.03 -5.94 27.27
N GLU A 92 -7.28 -6.71 28.34
CA GLU A 92 -7.49 -6.36 29.75
C GLU A 92 -7.41 -7.61 30.65
#